data_AF-A0A6G1CE49-F1
#
_entry.id   AF-A0A6G1CE49-F1
#
_cell.length_a   1.000
_cell.length_b   1.000
_cell.length_c   1.000
_cell.angle_alpha   90.00
_cell.angle_beta   90.00
_cell.angle_gamma   90.00
#
_symmetry.space_group_name_H-M   'P 1'
#
loop_
_entity.id
_entity.type
_entity.pdbx_description
1 polymer ?
#
loop_
_entity_poly.entity_id
_entity_poly.type
_entity_poly.pdbx_seq_one_letter_code
_entity_poly.pdbx_strand_id
1 'polypeptide(L)'
;MMMRRVAPPASGEEAGTTTTTTTTMPEWLEALLSTRFFLSCGAHPASPRNECNMFCLDCPSPAFCYYCRSHRHQAHRVIQIRRSSYHDVVRVTEVEDVLDISGVQTYVINSAKVLFLNERPQPRGAGAAAGKAAASPYNCEICGRALLDPFRFCSLGCKVLYHH
;
A
#
# COMPACT_ATOMS: atom_id res chain seq x y z
N MET A 1 3.93 61.55 -43.70
CA MET A 1 4.78 60.48 -44.28
C MET A 1 5.09 59.47 -43.20
N MET A 2 4.77 58.22 -43.50
CA MET A 2 5.23 56.95 -42.94
C MET A 2 5.50 56.81 -41.42
N MET A 3 4.66 55.96 -40.85
CA MET A 3 4.79 55.16 -39.64
C MET A 3 6.23 54.68 -39.32
N ARG A 4 6.57 54.69 -38.03
CA ARG A 4 7.29 53.59 -37.40
C ARG A 4 6.63 53.25 -36.08
N ARG A 5 5.91 52.13 -36.07
CA ARG A 5 5.33 51.51 -34.87
C ARG A 5 6.49 50.98 -34.02
N VAL A 6 6.54 51.34 -32.74
CA VAL A 6 7.37 50.66 -31.75
C VAL A 6 6.49 49.58 -31.14
N ALA A 7 6.91 48.32 -31.28
CA ALA A 7 6.20 47.16 -30.75
C ALA A 7 6.34 47.10 -29.21
N PRO A 8 5.29 46.65 -28.48
CA PRO A 8 5.41 46.33 -27.06
C PRO A 8 6.16 45.00 -26.85
N PRO A 9 6.84 44.80 -25.71
CA PRO A 9 7.51 43.54 -25.40
C PRO A 9 6.51 42.40 -25.21
N ALA A 10 6.87 41.25 -25.77
CA ALA A 10 6.11 40.00 -25.71
C ALA A 10 5.91 39.55 -24.26
N SER A 11 4.64 39.39 -23.87
CA SER A 11 4.22 38.67 -22.68
C SER A 11 4.65 37.21 -22.84
N GLY A 12 5.65 36.79 -22.08
CA GLY A 12 5.95 35.37 -21.88
C GLY A 12 4.87 34.78 -20.99
N GLU A 13 3.79 34.30 -21.59
CA GLU A 13 2.91 33.33 -20.94
C GLU A 13 3.64 31.99 -20.92
N GLU A 14 4.40 31.74 -19.86
CA GLU A 14 4.81 30.39 -19.51
C GLU A 14 3.54 29.60 -19.19
N ALA A 15 3.13 28.78 -20.15
CA ALA A 15 2.18 27.71 -19.95
C ALA A 15 2.77 26.72 -18.93
N GLY A 16 2.55 27.03 -17.64
CA GLY A 16 2.65 26.07 -16.56
C GLY A 16 1.71 24.92 -16.91
N THR A 17 2.29 23.85 -17.46
CA THR A 17 1.62 22.57 -17.58
C THR A 17 1.45 22.06 -16.16
N THR A 18 0.36 22.48 -15.51
CA THR A 18 -0.19 21.77 -14.37
C THR A 18 -0.60 20.40 -14.88
N THR A 19 0.36 19.47 -14.87
CA THR A 19 0.06 18.05 -14.87
C THR A 19 -0.67 17.81 -13.56
N THR A 20 -1.99 17.92 -13.58
CA THR A 20 -2.85 17.34 -12.56
C THR A 20 -2.61 15.84 -12.65
N THR A 21 -1.64 15.35 -11.87
CA THR A 21 -1.47 13.92 -11.64
C THR A 21 -2.71 13.48 -10.89
N THR A 22 -3.77 13.12 -11.63
CA THR A 22 -4.80 12.24 -11.10
C THR A 22 -4.06 10.99 -10.67
N THR A 23 -3.83 10.85 -9.36
CA THR A 23 -3.20 9.68 -8.73
C THR A 23 -4.13 8.50 -8.95
N THR A 24 -4.07 7.91 -10.13
CA THR A 24 -4.72 6.65 -10.44
C THR A 24 -4.05 5.60 -9.57
N MET A 25 -4.84 4.94 -8.73
CA MET A 25 -4.36 3.85 -7.90
C MET A 25 -3.59 2.84 -8.77
N PRO A 26 -2.39 2.39 -8.36
CA PRO A 26 -1.65 1.43 -9.17
C PRO A 26 -2.43 0.12 -9.31
N GLU A 27 -2.50 -0.43 -10.53
CA GLU A 27 -3.22 -1.69 -10.81
C GLU A 27 -2.72 -2.85 -9.94
N TRP A 28 -1.42 -2.85 -9.60
CA TRP A 28 -0.84 -3.88 -8.74
C TRP A 28 -1.38 -3.83 -7.30
N LEU A 29 -1.93 -2.72 -6.83
CA LEU A 29 -2.37 -2.57 -5.44
C LEU A 29 -3.65 -3.37 -5.16
N GLU A 30 -4.61 -3.32 -6.08
CA GLU A 30 -5.82 -4.15 -5.99
C GLU A 30 -5.46 -5.65 -6.06
N ALA A 31 -4.54 -6.01 -6.95
CA ALA A 31 -4.01 -7.37 -7.05
C ALA A 31 -3.30 -7.79 -5.75
N LEU A 32 -2.48 -6.92 -5.14
CA LEU A 32 -1.81 -7.19 -3.87
C LEU A 32 -2.81 -7.48 -2.75
N LEU A 33 -3.86 -6.67 -2.63
CA LEU A 33 -4.85 -6.77 -1.54
C LEU A 33 -5.76 -8.00 -1.67
N SER A 34 -5.98 -8.49 -2.90
CA SER A 34 -6.80 -9.67 -3.18
C SER A 34 -5.99 -10.98 -3.29
N THR A 35 -4.66 -10.90 -3.36
CA THR A 35 -3.80 -12.08 -3.51
C THR A 35 -3.79 -12.95 -2.26
N ARG A 36 -3.89 -14.27 -2.46
CA ARG A 36 -3.69 -15.27 -1.41
C ARG A 36 -2.21 -15.65 -1.32
N PHE A 37 -1.58 -15.27 -0.21
CA PHE A 37 -0.18 -15.60 0.07
C PHE A 37 -0.03 -16.91 0.85
N PHE A 38 1.22 -17.37 0.97
CA PHE A 38 1.65 -18.51 1.77
C PHE A 38 1.11 -19.87 1.30
N LEU A 39 0.76 -19.98 0.02
CA LEU A 39 0.50 -21.26 -0.63
C LEU A 39 1.83 -21.93 -1.00
N SER A 40 1.83 -23.26 -1.13
CA SER A 40 3.00 -23.99 -1.62
C SER A 40 3.21 -23.73 -3.13
N CYS A 41 4.44 -23.42 -3.53
CA CYS A 41 4.77 -23.20 -4.93
C CYS A 41 4.70 -24.51 -5.73
N GLY A 42 3.83 -24.55 -6.74
CA GLY A 42 3.69 -25.70 -7.64
C GLY A 42 4.93 -25.99 -8.51
N ALA A 43 5.76 -24.98 -8.78
CA ALA A 43 6.99 -25.15 -9.56
C ALA A 43 8.17 -25.67 -8.72
N HIS A 44 8.11 -25.55 -7.39
CA HIS A 44 9.18 -25.94 -6.48
C HIS A 44 8.63 -26.75 -5.28
N PRO A 45 7.89 -27.85 -5.50
CA PRO A 45 7.11 -28.51 -4.43
C PRO A 45 7.99 -29.14 -3.33
N ALA A 46 9.21 -29.56 -3.65
CA ALA A 46 10.14 -30.21 -2.73
C ALA A 46 11.24 -29.29 -2.18
N SER A 47 11.27 -28.02 -2.61
CA SER A 47 12.34 -27.11 -2.23
C SER A 47 12.08 -26.47 -0.87
N PRO A 48 13.11 -26.27 -0.02
CA PRO A 48 12.96 -25.48 1.19
C PRO A 48 12.65 -24.02 0.81
N ARG A 49 11.74 -23.35 1.52
CA ARG A 49 11.26 -21.97 1.19
C ARG A 49 10.45 -21.88 -0.11
N ASN A 50 9.68 -22.92 -0.41
CA ASN A 50 8.74 -22.91 -1.53
C ASN A 50 7.42 -22.16 -1.25
N GLU A 51 7.31 -21.50 -0.11
CA GLU A 51 6.13 -20.71 0.24
C GLU A 51 5.99 -19.47 -0.65
N CYS A 52 4.81 -19.28 -1.22
CA CYS A 52 4.48 -18.14 -2.08
C CYS A 52 4.19 -16.87 -1.26
N ASN A 53 5.25 -16.20 -0.82
CA ASN A 53 5.18 -14.99 0.00
C ASN A 53 5.82 -13.77 -0.67
N MET A 54 6.14 -13.83 -1.96
CA MET A 54 6.65 -12.71 -2.75
C MET A 54 5.57 -12.22 -3.71
N PHE A 55 5.57 -10.92 -4.00
CA PHE A 55 4.67 -10.27 -4.94
C PHE A 55 5.45 -9.31 -5.84
N CYS A 56 5.12 -9.26 -7.14
CA CYS A 56 5.82 -8.43 -8.12
C CYS A 56 4.98 -7.19 -8.44
N LEU A 57 5.61 -6.01 -8.40
CA LEU A 57 4.95 -4.74 -8.71
C LEU A 57 4.97 -4.40 -10.20
N ASP A 58 5.81 -5.08 -10.98
CA ASP A 58 6.05 -4.76 -12.39
C ASP A 58 5.34 -5.69 -13.37
N CYS A 59 4.81 -6.83 -12.91
CA CYS A 59 4.10 -7.76 -13.78
C CYS A 59 2.92 -8.46 -13.09
N PRO A 60 1.86 -8.82 -13.85
CA PRO A 60 0.66 -9.46 -13.31
C PRO A 60 0.88 -10.96 -13.07
N SER A 61 1.75 -11.28 -12.10
CA SER A 61 2.00 -12.65 -11.66
C SER A 61 1.29 -12.95 -10.34
N PRO A 62 0.81 -14.19 -10.12
CA PRO A 62 0.34 -14.60 -8.80
C PRO A 62 1.50 -14.56 -7.79
N ALA A 63 1.20 -14.64 -6.48
CA ALA A 63 2.21 -14.79 -5.44
C ALA A 63 3.17 -15.96 -5.75
N PHE A 64 4.46 -15.74 -5.48
CA PHE A 64 5.51 -16.69 -5.84
C PHE A 64 6.54 -16.88 -4.72
N CYS A 65 7.34 -17.94 -4.82
CA CYS A 65 8.35 -18.27 -3.81
C CYS A 65 9.72 -17.66 -4.12
N TYR A 66 10.66 -17.87 -3.20
CA TYR A 66 12.04 -17.40 -3.32
C TYR A 66 12.73 -17.80 -4.64
N TYR A 67 12.56 -19.04 -5.12
CA TYR A 67 13.21 -19.49 -6.35
C TYR A 67 12.57 -18.87 -7.61
N CYS A 68 11.25 -18.71 -7.62
CA CYS A 68 10.56 -18.02 -8.72
C CYS A 68 11.06 -16.57 -8.86
N ARG A 69 11.33 -15.89 -7.74
CA ARG A 69 11.96 -14.55 -7.76
C ARG A 69 13.26 -14.58 -8.57
N SER A 70 14.15 -15.51 -8.24
CA SER A 70 15.45 -15.64 -8.89
C SER A 70 15.38 -16.11 -10.34
N HIS A 71 14.34 -16.84 -10.76
CA HIS A 71 14.28 -17.36 -12.13
C HIS A 71 13.48 -16.47 -13.09
N ARG A 72 12.48 -15.75 -12.57
CA ARG A 72 11.47 -15.05 -13.39
C ARG A 72 11.32 -13.56 -13.08
N HIS A 73 11.86 -13.08 -11.95
CA HIS A 73 11.69 -11.71 -11.47
C HIS A 73 13.01 -11.07 -11.02
N GLN A 74 14.13 -11.43 -11.66
CA GLN A 74 15.47 -10.94 -11.27
C GLN A 74 15.60 -9.42 -11.38
N ALA A 75 14.96 -8.83 -12.39
CA ALA A 75 15.03 -7.41 -12.70
C ALA A 75 13.75 -6.64 -12.33
N HIS A 76 12.82 -7.28 -11.60
CA HIS A 76 11.56 -6.64 -11.21
C HIS A 76 11.62 -6.17 -9.76
N ARG A 77 10.81 -5.15 -9.45
CA ARG A 77 10.47 -4.75 -8.09
C ARG A 77 9.56 -5.80 -7.47
N VAL A 78 10.04 -6.35 -6.36
CA VAL A 78 9.39 -7.44 -5.64
C VAL A 78 9.35 -7.08 -4.17
N ILE A 79 8.17 -7.24 -3.57
CA ILE A 79 7.97 -7.12 -2.12
C ILE A 79 7.75 -8.51 -1.52
N GLN A 80 8.11 -8.64 -0.25
CA GLN A 80 7.91 -9.82 0.56
C GLN A 80 6.80 -9.60 1.58
N ILE A 81 5.77 -10.44 1.48
CA ILE A 81 4.66 -10.47 2.43
C ILE A 81 5.04 -11.36 3.62
N ARG A 82 4.67 -10.90 4.81
CA ARG A 82 4.92 -11.59 6.09
C ARG A 82 3.61 -11.76 6.83
N ARG A 83 3.62 -12.61 7.86
CA ARG A 83 2.46 -12.80 8.74
C ARG A 83 2.73 -12.23 10.12
N SER A 84 1.80 -11.40 10.59
CA SER A 84 1.71 -10.99 11.98
C SER A 84 0.33 -11.36 12.51
N SER A 85 0.27 -12.18 13.56
CA SER A 85 -0.99 -12.67 14.14
C SER A 85 -1.96 -13.22 13.09
N TYR A 86 -1.46 -14.05 12.17
CA TYR A 86 -2.21 -14.67 11.05
C TYR A 86 -2.71 -13.70 9.97
N HIS A 87 -2.28 -12.44 9.98
CA HIS A 87 -2.65 -11.47 8.97
C HIS A 87 -1.43 -11.01 8.15
N ASP A 88 -1.69 -10.74 6.88
CA ASP A 88 -0.66 -10.35 5.92
C ASP A 88 -0.21 -8.90 6.18
N VAL A 89 1.10 -8.75 6.33
CA VAL A 89 1.78 -7.47 6.56
C VAL A 89 2.92 -7.29 5.57
N VAL A 90 3.23 -6.03 5.29
CA VAL A 90 4.40 -5.62 4.51
C VAL A 90 5.24 -4.65 5.35
N ARG A 91 6.55 -4.68 5.16
CA ARG A 91 7.45 -3.70 5.78
C ARG A 91 7.25 -2.35 5.10
N VAL A 92 7.28 -1.27 5.88
CA VAL A 92 7.19 0.09 5.37
C VAL A 92 8.27 0.36 4.32
N THR A 93 9.50 -0.08 4.59
CA THR A 93 10.66 0.06 3.71
C THR A 93 10.56 -0.66 2.36
N GLU A 94 9.56 -1.52 2.17
CA GLU A 94 9.35 -2.22 0.90
C GLU A 94 8.31 -1.54 0.00
N VAL A 95 7.56 -0.55 0.52
CA VAL A 95 6.46 0.10 -0.22
C VAL A 95 6.48 1.63 -0.15
N GLU A 96 7.20 2.23 0.80
CA GLU A 96 7.15 3.69 1.05
C GLU A 96 7.67 4.54 -0.12
N ASP A 97 8.47 3.98 -1.01
CA ASP A 97 9.02 4.62 -2.20
C ASP A 97 8.07 4.56 -3.41
N VAL A 98 7.09 3.65 -3.39
CA VAL A 98 6.18 3.37 -4.52
C VAL A 98 4.70 3.56 -4.18
N LEU A 99 4.36 3.78 -2.91
CA LEU A 99 3.00 3.91 -2.43
C LEU A 99 2.91 4.99 -1.34
N ASP A 100 1.93 5.89 -1.47
CA ASP A 100 1.57 6.78 -0.38
C ASP A 100 0.91 5.98 0.76
N ILE A 101 1.66 5.79 1.84
CA ILE A 101 1.22 5.10 3.06
C ILE A 101 0.76 6.07 4.15
N SER A 102 0.69 7.38 3.86
CA SER A 102 0.22 8.37 4.82
C SER A 102 -1.19 8.07 5.33
N GLY A 103 -1.43 8.37 6.60
CA GLY A 103 -2.71 8.12 7.26
C GLY A 103 -2.98 6.65 7.60
N VAL A 104 -2.14 5.70 7.20
CA VAL A 104 -2.28 4.28 7.55
C VAL A 104 -1.45 3.97 8.80
N GLN A 105 -2.08 3.33 9.78
CA GLN A 105 -1.42 2.96 11.02
C GLN A 105 -0.30 1.94 10.79
N THR A 106 0.90 2.31 11.23
CA THR A 106 2.07 1.43 11.27
C THR A 106 2.27 0.81 12.66
N TYR A 107 2.87 -0.37 12.71
CA TYR A 107 3.27 -1.03 13.94
C TYR A 107 4.77 -1.33 13.92
N VAL A 108 5.43 -1.27 15.07
CA VAL A 108 6.79 -1.79 15.22
C VAL A 108 6.71 -3.22 15.74
N ILE A 109 7.09 -4.19 14.92
CA ILE A 109 7.05 -5.63 15.22
C ILE A 109 8.42 -6.21 14.93
N ASN A 110 9.03 -6.87 15.94
CA ASN A 110 10.40 -7.41 15.84
C ASN A 110 11.39 -6.36 15.30
N SER A 111 11.32 -5.14 15.87
CA SER A 111 12.14 -3.98 15.48
C SER A 111 11.96 -3.48 14.04
N ALA A 112 10.91 -3.91 13.33
CA ALA A 112 10.60 -3.45 11.98
C ALA A 112 9.26 -2.71 11.95
N LYS A 113 9.20 -1.57 11.24
CA LYS A 113 7.94 -0.91 10.92
C LYS A 113 7.18 -1.68 9.84
N VAL A 114 5.93 -2.04 10.14
CA VAL A 114 5.06 -2.81 9.24
C VAL A 114 3.67 -2.18 9.13
N LEU A 115 3.01 -2.47 8.02
CA LEU A 115 1.62 -2.13 7.70
C LEU A 115 0.82 -3.41 7.48
N PHE A 116 -0.44 -3.43 7.90
CA PHE A 116 -1.35 -4.50 7.52
C PHE A 116 -1.92 -4.24 6.13
N LEU A 117 -2.01 -5.30 5.32
CA LEU A 117 -2.59 -5.21 3.98
C LEU A 117 -4.10 -4.98 4.08
N ASN A 118 -4.81 -5.83 4.79
CA ASN A 118 -6.28 -5.78 4.87
C ASN A 118 -6.79 -5.53 6.30
N GLU A 119 -8.07 -5.20 6.40
CA GLU A 119 -8.75 -5.11 7.68
C GLU A 119 -8.69 -6.44 8.43
N ARG A 120 -8.75 -6.34 9.76
CA ARG A 120 -8.69 -7.50 10.64
C ARG A 120 -10.02 -7.67 11.36
N PRO A 121 -10.45 -8.91 11.68
CA PRO A 121 -11.63 -9.15 12.49
C PRO A 121 -11.54 -8.38 13.82
N GLN A 122 -12.58 -7.60 14.13
CA GLN A 122 -12.69 -6.94 15.43
C GLN A 122 -13.29 -7.92 16.44
N PRO A 123 -12.80 -7.96 17.69
CA PRO A 123 -13.48 -8.68 18.75
C PRO A 123 -14.94 -8.21 18.84
N ARG A 124 -15.90 -9.15 18.76
CA ARG A 124 -17.33 -8.83 18.91
C ARG A 124 -17.53 -8.04 20.20
N GLY A 125 -18.13 -6.86 20.09
CA GLY A 125 -18.38 -5.96 21.22
C GLY A 125 -17.46 -4.74 21.29
N ALA A 126 -16.41 -4.61 20.48
CA ALA A 126 -15.56 -3.40 20.51
C ALA A 126 -16.30 -2.10 20.10
N GLY A 127 -17.42 -2.21 19.37
CA GLY A 127 -18.30 -1.07 19.06
C GLY A 127 -19.40 -0.77 20.10
N ALA A 128 -19.65 -1.70 21.04
CA ALA A 128 -20.73 -1.56 22.04
C ALA A 128 -20.21 -1.59 23.50
N ALA A 129 -18.97 -2.03 23.71
CA ALA A 129 -18.25 -1.99 24.97
C ALA A 129 -17.09 -0.99 24.86
N ALA A 130 -17.43 0.29 24.64
CA ALA A 130 -16.62 1.41 25.13
C ALA A 130 -16.70 1.48 26.68
N GLY A 131 -16.56 0.32 27.33
CA GLY A 131 -16.55 0.15 28.77
C GLY A 131 -15.11 0.06 29.24
N LYS A 132 -14.55 1.20 29.66
CA LYS A 132 -13.40 1.31 30.58
C LYS A 132 -12.06 0.69 30.14
N ALA A 133 -11.69 0.85 28.88
CA ALA A 133 -10.28 0.99 28.50
C ALA A 133 -10.21 2.16 27.53
N ALA A 134 -9.28 3.10 27.74
CA ALA A 134 -9.17 4.37 27.02
C ALA A 134 -9.59 4.23 25.55
N ALA A 135 -10.81 4.65 25.22
CA ALA A 135 -11.28 4.64 23.85
C ALA A 135 -10.35 5.57 23.09
N SER A 136 -9.58 5.02 22.16
CA SER A 136 -8.78 5.86 21.28
C SER A 136 -9.73 6.87 20.62
N PRO A 137 -9.43 8.18 20.64
CA PRO A 137 -10.23 9.15 19.92
C PRO A 137 -10.14 8.93 18.40
N TYR A 138 -9.19 8.11 17.96
CA TYR A 138 -8.94 7.82 16.56
C TYR A 138 -9.51 6.46 16.20
N ASN A 139 -10.42 6.44 15.23
CA ASN A 139 -11.04 5.23 14.70
C ASN A 139 -10.81 5.17 13.19
N CYS A 140 -10.61 3.97 12.68
CA CYS A 140 -10.49 3.74 11.24
C CYS A 140 -11.75 4.23 10.53
N GLU A 141 -11.60 5.08 9.52
CA GLU A 141 -12.73 5.70 8.80
C GLU A 141 -13.57 4.69 8.00
N ILE A 142 -13.05 3.50 7.72
CA ILE A 142 -13.76 2.43 6.98
C ILE A 142 -14.40 1.39 7.90
N CYS A 143 -13.61 0.81 8.81
CA CYS A 143 -14.10 -0.31 9.62
C CYS A 143 -14.40 0.05 11.08
N GLY A 144 -14.11 1.28 11.52
CA GLY A 144 -14.35 1.73 12.90
C GLY A 144 -13.39 1.15 13.94
N ARG A 145 -12.34 0.42 13.53
CA ARG A 145 -11.32 -0.11 14.45
C ARG A 145 -10.60 1.04 15.15
N ALA A 146 -10.53 0.99 16.48
CA ALA A 146 -9.71 1.91 17.28
C ALA A 146 -8.23 1.87 16.86
N LEU A 147 -7.64 3.06 16.70
CA LEU A 147 -6.26 3.28 16.25
C LEU A 147 -5.37 3.69 17.44
N LEU A 148 -4.05 3.60 17.31
CA LEU A 148 -3.14 3.94 18.42
C LEU A 148 -2.78 5.44 18.50
N ASP A 149 -2.87 6.11 17.36
CA ASP A 149 -2.33 7.44 17.06
C ASP A 149 -3.28 8.13 16.08
N PRO A 150 -3.07 9.42 15.72
CA PRO A 150 -3.92 10.18 14.78
C PRO A 150 -3.79 9.72 13.31
N PHE A 151 -3.87 8.41 13.09
CA PHE A 151 -4.03 7.78 11.79
C PHE A 151 -5.51 7.80 11.39
N ARG A 152 -5.76 7.58 10.10
CA ARG A 152 -7.10 7.54 9.49
C ARG A 152 -7.56 6.12 9.16
N PHE A 153 -6.60 5.23 8.86
CA PHE A 153 -6.87 3.87 8.40
C PHE A 153 -6.06 2.83 9.17
N CYS A 154 -6.65 1.66 9.42
CA CYS A 154 -5.97 0.57 10.13
C CYS A 154 -5.15 -0.37 9.21
N SER A 155 -5.32 -0.24 7.89
CA SER A 155 -4.70 -1.09 6.86
C SER A 155 -4.69 -0.38 5.50
N LEU A 156 -3.89 -0.88 4.55
CA LEU A 156 -3.89 -0.39 3.16
C LEU A 156 -5.25 -0.59 2.47
N GLY A 157 -5.90 -1.73 2.70
CA GLY A 157 -7.23 -2.03 2.14
C GLY A 157 -8.28 -1.04 2.61
N CYS A 158 -8.27 -0.64 3.88
CA CYS A 158 -9.15 0.45 4.35
C CYS A 158 -8.84 1.78 3.66
N LYS A 159 -7.57 2.12 3.41
CA LYS A 159 -7.23 3.35 2.68
C LYS A 159 -7.74 3.30 1.25
N VAL A 160 -7.54 2.17 0.56
CA VAL A 160 -7.98 1.97 -0.83
C VAL A 160 -9.49 2.07 -0.96
N LEU A 161 -10.24 1.38 -0.10
CA LEU A 161 -11.71 1.40 -0.11
C LEU A 161 -12.31 2.80 0.16
N TYR A 162 -11.59 3.68 0.84
CA TYR A 162 -12.05 5.05 1.07
C TYR A 162 -12.01 5.93 -0.18
N HIS A 163 -11.16 5.59 -1.16
CA HIS A 163 -11.01 6.35 -2.40
C HIS A 163 -11.89 5.83 -3.55
N HIS A 164 -12.75 4.84 -3.29
CA HIS A 164 -13.76 4.30 -4.22
C HIS A 164 -15.17 4.66 -3.74
#